data_AF-A0AAU1NH84-F1
#
_entry.id   AF-A0AAU1NH84-F1
#
_cell.length_a   1.000
_cell.length_b   1.000
_cell.length_c   1.000
_cell.angle_alpha   90.00
_cell.angle_beta   90.00
_cell.angle_gamma   90.00
#
_symmetry.space_group_name_H-M   'P 1'
#
loop_
_entity.id
_entity.type
_entity.pdbx_description
1 polymer ?
#
loop_
_entity_poly.entity_id
_entity_poly.type
_entity_poly.pdbx_seq_one_letter_code
_entity_poly.pdbx_strand_id
1 'polypeptide(L)'
;MYVQVDLRSPAASTVLLEADDFRSLKVVVLSDDGNTERLAQALAGVGTVDVDGHACLLVEALRRLSGERAAELEWLADFDAMIDDARARGWLMAGTSVRAHVESQQGGPR
;
A
#
# COMPACT_ATOMS: atom_id res chain seq x y z
N MET A 1 9.13 0.21 -0.78
CA MET A 1 7.95 -0.43 -1.40
C MET A 1 6.78 0.46 -1.13
N TYR A 2 6.04 0.83 -2.16
CA TYR A 2 4.83 1.60 -1.94
C TYR A 2 3.72 1.24 -2.90
N VAL A 3 2.49 1.33 -2.40
CA VAL A 3 1.29 1.21 -3.22
C VAL A 3 0.96 2.60 -3.74
N GLN A 4 1.08 2.81 -5.04
CA GLN A 4 0.65 4.04 -5.67
C GLN A 4 -0.81 3.90 -6.11
N VAL A 5 -1.64 4.86 -5.70
CA VAL A 5 -3.03 5.00 -6.11
C VAL A 5 -3.17 6.27 -6.92
N ASP A 6 -3.45 6.15 -8.22
CA ASP A 6 -3.69 7.30 -9.09
C ASP A 6 -5.20 7.55 -9.23
N LEU A 7 -5.66 8.67 -8.67
CA LEU A 7 -7.04 9.13 -8.70
C LEU A 7 -7.26 10.30 -9.67
N ARG A 8 -6.23 10.75 -10.38
CA ARG A 8 -6.32 11.86 -11.36
C ARG A 8 -7.06 11.44 -12.63
N SER A 9 -7.16 10.13 -12.87
CA SER A 9 -7.92 9.54 -13.97
C SER A 9 -9.30 9.05 -13.50
N PRO A 10 -10.33 9.06 -14.37
CA PRO A 10 -11.62 8.46 -14.07
C PRO A 10 -11.51 7.00 -13.64
N ALA A 11 -10.63 6.25 -14.30
CA ALA A 11 -10.26 4.89 -13.95
C ALA A 11 -9.09 4.94 -12.96
N ALA A 12 -9.41 4.87 -11.66
CA ALA A 12 -8.39 4.78 -10.63
C ALA A 12 -7.50 3.55 -10.88
N SER A 13 -6.20 3.71 -10.69
CA SER A 13 -5.24 2.60 -10.82
C SER A 13 -4.44 2.43 -9.54
N THR A 14 -4.20 1.17 -9.19
CA THR A 14 -3.46 0.79 -7.99
C THR A 14 -2.33 -0.13 -8.41
N VAL A 15 -1.09 0.29 -8.18
CA VAL A 15 0.12 -0.44 -8.57
C VAL A 15 1.11 -0.48 -7.42
N LEU A 16 1.89 -1.55 -7.33
CA LEU A 16 3.01 -1.64 -6.38
C LEU A 16 4.29 -1.21 -7.10
N LEU A 17 5.01 -0.28 -6.48
CA LEU A 17 6.31 0.20 -6.95
C LEU A 17 7.37 -0.06 -5.88
N GLU A 18 8.62 -0.19 -6.34
CA GLU A 18 9.77 -0.53 -5.50
C GLU A 18 9.49 -1.78 -4.65
N ALA A 19 9.03 -2.86 -5.29
CA ALA A 19 8.65 -4.11 -4.63
C ALA A 19 9.80 -4.78 -3.86
N ASP A 20 11.04 -4.34 -4.08
CA ASP A 20 12.25 -4.82 -3.41
C ASP A 20 12.68 -3.95 -2.21
N ASP A 21 11.98 -2.83 -1.92
CA ASP A 21 12.25 -2.00 -0.74
C ASP A 21 11.32 -2.37 0.42
N PHE A 22 11.78 -3.27 1.28
CA PHE A 22 11.03 -3.76 2.45
C PHE A 22 11.13 -2.84 3.68
N ARG A 23 11.79 -1.69 3.58
CA ARG A 23 12.07 -0.82 4.76
C ARG A 23 11.11 0.35 4.89
N SER A 24 10.43 0.70 3.80
CA SER A 24 9.65 1.94 3.72
C SER A 24 8.25 1.70 3.15
N LEU A 25 7.49 0.76 3.73
CA LEU A 25 6.13 0.46 3.28
C LEU A 25 5.20 1.67 3.46
N LYS A 26 4.67 2.19 2.35
CA LYS A 26 3.75 3.33 2.35
C LYS A 26 2.71 3.26 1.22
N VAL A 27 1.68 4.10 1.31
CA VAL A 27 0.70 4.33 0.25
C VAL A 27 0.91 5.74 -0.27
N VAL A 28 1.07 5.91 -1.58
CA VAL A 28 1.19 7.20 -2.23
C VAL A 28 -0.08 7.46 -3.03
N VAL A 29 -0.81 8.51 -2.68
CA VAL A 29 -2.06 8.88 -3.34
C VAL A 29 -1.81 10.08 -4.23
N LEU A 30 -2.00 9.90 -5.53
CA LEU A 30 -1.96 10.97 -6.52
C LEU A 30 -3.39 11.43 -6.77
N SER A 31 -3.75 12.60 -6.26
CA SER A 31 -5.10 13.16 -6.35
C SER A 31 -5.05 14.68 -6.36
N ASP A 32 -5.91 15.30 -7.16
CA ASP A 32 -6.04 16.76 -7.23
C ASP A 32 -7.11 17.30 -6.26
N ASP A 33 -8.02 16.45 -5.80
CA ASP A 33 -9.20 16.81 -5.00
C ASP A 33 -9.21 16.21 -3.58
N GLY A 34 -8.26 15.34 -3.25
CA GLY A 34 -8.16 14.68 -1.95
C GLY A 34 -9.32 13.75 -1.63
N ASN A 35 -10.05 13.25 -2.64
CA ASN A 35 -11.30 12.51 -2.46
C ASN A 35 -11.07 11.14 -1.78
N THR A 36 -11.36 11.09 -0.47
CA THR A 36 -11.14 9.91 0.37
C THR A 36 -12.08 8.75 0.01
N GLU A 37 -13.31 9.02 -0.45
CA GLU A 37 -14.23 7.96 -0.91
C GLU A 37 -13.66 7.27 -2.15
N ARG A 38 -13.14 8.06 -3.08
CA ARG A 38 -12.51 7.55 -4.30
C ARG A 38 -11.24 6.77 -4.00
N LEU A 39 -10.47 7.21 -3.01
CA LEU A 39 -9.32 6.47 -2.48
C LEU A 39 -9.74 5.12 -1.88
N ALA A 40 -10.75 5.10 -1.01
CA ALA A 40 -11.26 3.88 -0.41
C ALA A 40 -11.76 2.89 -1.49
N GLN A 41 -12.41 3.40 -2.53
CA GLN A 41 -12.87 2.60 -3.66
C GLN A 41 -11.71 2.03 -4.49
N ALA A 42 -10.62 2.78 -4.69
CA ALA A 42 -9.45 2.35 -5.43
C ALA A 42 -8.56 1.38 -4.64
N LEU A 43 -8.54 1.51 -3.31
CA LEU A 43 -7.90 0.56 -2.40
C LEU A 43 -8.75 -0.68 -2.13
N ALA A 44 -10.01 -0.71 -2.56
CA ALA A 44 -10.89 -1.86 -2.36
C ALA A 44 -10.25 -3.14 -2.96
N GLY A 45 -10.05 -4.15 -2.11
CA GLY A 45 -9.38 -5.40 -2.47
C GLY A 45 -7.86 -5.40 -2.27
N VAL A 46 -7.26 -4.24 -2.00
CA VAL A 46 -5.86 -4.10 -1.58
C VAL A 46 -5.75 -3.77 -0.10
N GLY A 47 -6.67 -2.96 0.42
CA GLY A 47 -6.67 -2.53 1.82
C GLY A 47 -7.81 -1.59 2.15
N THR A 48 -7.74 -0.97 3.31
CA THR A 48 -8.69 0.04 3.78
C THR A 48 -7.96 1.26 4.30
N VAL A 49 -8.52 2.45 4.06
CA VAL A 49 -8.02 3.70 4.67
C VAL A 49 -8.44 3.72 6.13
N ASP A 50 -7.50 4.08 7.00
CA ASP A 50 -7.69 4.25 8.44
C ASP A 50 -7.85 5.74 8.77
N VAL A 51 -8.43 6.04 9.94
CA VAL A 51 -8.83 7.41 10.33
C VAL A 51 -7.65 8.35 10.61
N ASP A 52 -6.45 7.80 10.86
CA ASP A 52 -5.26 8.56 11.26
C ASP A 52 -4.28 8.85 10.11
N GLY A 53 -4.74 8.90 8.85
CA GLY A 53 -3.83 9.06 7.70
C GLY A 53 -2.92 7.85 7.46
N HIS A 54 -3.39 6.68 7.88
CA HIS A 54 -2.77 5.39 7.61
C HIS A 54 -3.70 4.56 6.73
N ALA A 55 -3.18 3.49 6.16
CA ALA A 55 -3.97 2.49 5.47
C ALA A 55 -3.57 1.10 5.95
N CYS A 56 -4.55 0.23 6.12
CA CYS A 56 -4.36 -1.18 6.42
C CYS A 56 -4.33 -1.94 5.08
N LEU A 57 -3.14 -2.36 4.65
CA LEU A 57 -2.94 -3.09 3.40
C LEU A 57 -2.97 -4.60 3.67
N LEU A 58 -3.75 -5.35 2.90
CA LEU A 58 -3.78 -6.81 2.97
C LEU A 58 -2.44 -7.38 2.52
N VAL A 59 -1.85 -8.23 3.35
CA VAL A 59 -0.57 -8.91 3.05
C VAL A 59 -0.66 -9.71 1.76
N GLU A 60 -1.78 -10.42 1.56
CA GLU A 60 -2.03 -11.18 0.32
C GLU A 60 -2.16 -10.27 -0.91
N ALA A 61 -2.72 -9.06 -0.75
CA ALA A 61 -2.86 -8.13 -1.86
C ALA A 61 -1.51 -7.54 -2.26
N LEU A 62 -0.65 -7.19 -1.30
CA LEU A 62 0.74 -6.77 -1.59
C LEU A 62 1.47 -7.85 -2.40
N ARG A 63 1.39 -9.12 -1.94
CA ARG A 63 1.97 -10.26 -2.65
C ARG A 63 1.42 -10.40 -4.07
N ARG A 64 0.11 -10.23 -4.26
CA ARG A 64 -0.52 -10.27 -5.59
C ARG A 64 -0.04 -9.13 -6.48
N LEU A 65 0.10 -7.92 -5.95
CA LEU A 65 0.56 -6.76 -6.71
C LEU A 65 2.05 -6.85 -7.09
N SER A 66 2.86 -7.56 -6.31
CA SER A 66 4.26 -7.86 -6.63
C SER A 66 4.44 -8.77 -7.85
N GLY A 67 3.37 -9.44 -8.31
CA GLY A 67 3.38 -10.25 -9.52
C GLY A 67 4.42 -11.37 -9.48
N GLU A 68 5.32 -11.41 -10.46
CA GLU A 68 6.35 -12.44 -10.59
C GLU A 68 7.33 -12.47 -9.40
N ARG A 69 7.57 -11.32 -8.75
CA ARG A 69 8.44 -11.25 -7.56
C ARG A 69 7.94 -12.15 -6.42
N ALA A 70 6.62 -12.29 -6.29
CA ALA A 70 6.02 -13.16 -5.28
C ALA A 70 6.24 -14.67 -5.50
N ALA A 71 6.86 -15.06 -6.62
CA ALA A 71 7.31 -16.42 -6.89
C ALA A 71 8.79 -16.65 -6.50
N GLU A 72 9.55 -15.58 -6.21
CA GLU A 72 10.96 -15.67 -5.83
C GLU A 72 11.08 -15.99 -4.34
N LEU A 73 11.85 -17.04 -4.00
CA LEU A 73 11.99 -17.49 -2.61
C LEU A 73 12.68 -16.46 -1.72
N GLU A 74 13.69 -15.75 -2.24
CA GLU A 74 14.40 -14.70 -1.52
C GLU A 74 13.46 -13.52 -1.24
N TRP A 75 12.68 -13.09 -2.24
CA TRP A 75 11.67 -12.04 -2.06
C TRP A 75 10.62 -12.42 -1.01
N LEU A 76 10.16 -13.68 -0.99
CA LEU A 76 9.22 -14.16 0.01
C LEU A 76 9.82 -14.13 1.42
N ALA A 77 11.09 -14.52 1.57
CA ALA A 77 11.76 -14.49 2.87
C ALA A 77 11.93 -13.05 3.38
N ASP A 78 12.32 -12.11 2.51
CA ASP A 78 12.46 -10.69 2.88
C ASP A 78 11.10 -10.04 3.15
N PHE A 79 10.06 -10.40 2.40
CA PHE A 79 8.70 -9.95 2.63
C PHE A 79 8.16 -10.46 3.97
N ASP A 80 8.36 -11.74 4.29
CA ASP A 80 7.96 -12.31 5.59
C ASP A 80 8.71 -11.63 6.74
N ALA A 81 10.01 -11.35 6.58
CA ALA A 81 10.80 -10.61 7.57
C ALA A 81 10.27 -9.18 7.81
N MET A 82 9.82 -8.49 6.75
CA MET A 82 9.15 -7.19 6.86
C MET A 82 7.84 -7.29 7.65
N ILE A 83 7.02 -8.31 7.37
CA ILE A 83 5.75 -8.52 8.07
C ILE A 83 5.98 -8.84 9.56
N ASP A 84 7.01 -9.62 9.87
CA ASP A 84 7.40 -9.92 11.25
C ASP A 84 7.91 -8.68 12.01
N ASP A 85 8.70 -7.81 11.37
CA ASP A 85 9.12 -6.53 11.97
C ASP A 85 7.90 -5.61 12.20
N ALA A 86 6.98 -5.52 11.23
CA ALA A 86 5.74 -4.77 11.39
C ALA A 86 4.87 -5.34 12.53
N ARG A 87 4.80 -6.66 12.66
CA ARG A 87 4.12 -7.33 13.78
C ARG A 87 4.77 -6.99 15.11
N ALA A 88 6.09 -7.03 15.21
CA ALA A 88 6.82 -6.69 16.43
C ALA A 88 6.58 -5.23 16.88
N ARG A 89 6.34 -4.33 15.93
CA ARG A 89 5.97 -2.93 16.17
C ARG A 89 4.48 -2.71 16.48
N GLY A 90 3.65 -3.75 16.39
CA GLY A 90 2.21 -3.66 16.55
C GLY A 90 1.48 -3.02 15.34
N TRP A 91 2.10 -3.05 14.16
CA TRP A 91 1.53 -2.53 12.92
C TRP A 91 0.76 -3.59 12.12
N LEU A 92 0.84 -4.86 12.52
CA LEU A 92 0.05 -5.94 11.93
C LEU A 92 -1.35 -5.99 12.58
N MET A 93 -2.36 -5.59 11.81
CA MET A 93 -3.77 -5.58 12.17
C MET A 93 -4.43 -6.90 11.81
N ALA A 94 -5.10 -7.51 12.79
CA ALA A 94 -5.83 -8.78 12.64
C ALA A 94 -5.03 -9.95 12.03
N GLY A 95 -3.70 -9.86 11.99
CA GLY A 95 -2.81 -10.87 11.41
C GLY A 95 -2.77 -10.92 9.88
N THR A 96 -3.60 -10.14 9.18
CA THR A 96 -3.74 -10.21 7.71
C THR A 96 -3.51 -8.88 7.02
N SER A 97 -3.47 -7.79 7.77
CA SER A 97 -3.30 -6.44 7.23
C SER A 97 -2.15 -5.71 7.92
N VAL A 98 -1.29 -5.03 7.16
CA VAL A 98 -0.19 -4.23 7.70
C VAL A 98 -0.53 -2.74 7.59
N ARG A 99 -0.30 -1.99 8.67
CA ARG A 99 -0.49 -0.54 8.70
C ARG A 99 0.66 0.13 7.94
N ALA A 100 0.30 0.94 6.95
CA ALA A 100 1.22 1.73 6.14
C ALA A 100 0.84 3.21 6.23
N HIS A 101 1.84 4.09 6.15
CA HIS A 101 1.60 5.53 6.13
C HIS A 101 1.03 5.96 4.78
N VAL A 102 0.05 6.86 4.77
CA VAL A 102 -0.53 7.42 3.55
C VAL A 102 0.07 8.80 3.28
N GLU A 103 0.80 8.91 2.18
CA GLU A 103 1.30 10.18 1.65
C GLU A 103 0.37 10.65 0.53
N SER A 104 -0.18 11.86 0.65
CA SER A 104 -0.91 12.50 -0.45
C SER A 104 0.03 13.42 -1.21
N GLN A 105 0.29 13.11 -2.48
CA GLN A 105 0.90 14.05 -3.40
C GLN A 105 -0.20 14.74 -4.18
N GLN A 106 -0.48 15.98 -3.78
CA GLN A 106 -1.28 16.89 -4.58
C GLN A 106 -0.44 17.32 -5.77
N GLY A 107 -0.94 17.04 -6.98
CA GLY A 107 -0.40 17.67 -8.18
C GLY A 107 -0.61 19.18 -8.04
N GLY A 108 0.47 19.94 -7.94
CA GLY A 108 0.40 21.40 -7.98
C GLY A 108 1.57 21.99 -8.77
N PRO A 109 1.40 23.16 -9.43
CA PRO A 109 0.28 24.10 -9.33
C PRO A 109 -0.51 24.32 -10.64
N ARG A 110 -1.67 24.96 -10.43
CA ARG A 110 -2.46 25.87 -11.30
C ARG A 110 -1.82 26.35 -12.60
#